data_AF-A0A2A2CZK1-F1
#
_entry.id   AF-A0A2A2CZK1-F1
#
_cell.length_a   1.000
_cell.length_b   1.000
_cell.length_c   1.000
_cell.angle_alpha   90.00
_cell.angle_beta   90.00
_cell.angle_gamma   90.00
#
_symmetry.space_group_name_H-M   'P 1'
#
loop_
_entity.id
_entity.type
_entity.pdbx_description
1 polymer ?
#
loop_
_entity_poly.entity_id
_entity_poly.type
_entity_poly.pdbx_seq_one_letter_code
_entity_poly.pdbx_strand_id
1 'polypeptide(L)'
;MTTAHHVADRPSEPGVPAPAGSGPAAPGAPGHRPAGAADTVGAATSLLDAYEPGRARFFASPTRTLLAHGVRAEVPHGTTPLVRRVTETLDAQLLAGHEAPVVIGAVPFAPTAPAALAVPEA
;
A
#
# COMPACT_ATOMS: atom_id res chain seq x y z
N MET A 1 9.80 -6.19 -26.81
CA MET A 1 10.42 -7.53 -26.86
C MET A 1 10.53 -8.02 -25.43
N THR A 2 9.63 -8.90 -25.02
CA THR A 2 9.55 -9.46 -23.66
C THR A 2 10.22 -10.81 -23.67
N THR A 3 11.21 -10.99 -22.80
CA THR A 3 11.76 -12.32 -22.51
C THR A 3 11.53 -12.61 -21.03
N ALA A 4 10.68 -13.60 -20.79
CA ALA A 4 10.48 -14.20 -19.48
C ALA A 4 11.65 -15.13 -19.18
N HIS A 5 12.08 -15.18 -17.91
CA HIS A 5 12.98 -16.22 -17.42
C HIS A 5 12.36 -16.93 -16.22
N HIS A 6 12.02 -18.18 -16.48
CA HIS A 6 11.73 -19.24 -15.52
C HIS A 6 13.06 -19.96 -15.19
N VAL A 7 13.28 -20.38 -13.94
CA VAL A 7 14.13 -21.55 -13.66
C VAL A 7 13.76 -22.21 -12.33
N ALA A 8 13.82 -23.55 -12.35
CA ALA A 8 13.24 -24.47 -11.39
C ALA A 8 14.21 -24.98 -10.31
N ASP A 9 13.55 -25.45 -9.24
CA ASP A 9 13.93 -26.20 -8.04
C ASP A 9 15.08 -27.23 -8.13
N ARG A 10 15.87 -27.39 -7.04
CA ARG A 10 16.21 -28.70 -6.45
C ARG A 10 16.90 -28.62 -5.05
N PRO A 11 16.87 -29.71 -4.25
CA PRO A 11 16.99 -29.69 -2.78
C PRO A 11 18.31 -30.24 -2.18
N SER A 12 18.44 -30.03 -0.86
CA SER A 12 19.17 -30.76 0.22
C SER A 12 20.71 -30.73 0.37
N GLU A 13 21.12 -30.51 1.62
CA GLU A 13 22.46 -30.40 2.24
C GLU A 13 23.32 -31.70 2.14
N PRO A 14 24.66 -31.68 2.35
CA PRO A 14 25.22 -31.80 3.73
C PRO A 14 26.65 -31.24 3.99
N GLY A 15 26.97 -31.04 5.29
CA GLY A 15 28.26 -31.45 5.90
C GLY A 15 29.41 -30.42 5.97
N VAL A 16 29.70 -29.93 7.19
CA VAL A 16 30.87 -29.08 7.49
C VAL A 16 32.08 -29.91 7.95
N PRO A 17 33.30 -29.54 7.54
CA PRO A 17 34.44 -29.59 8.45
C PRO A 17 35.22 -28.27 8.51
N ALA A 18 35.69 -27.94 9.72
CA ALA A 18 36.52 -26.78 10.08
C ALA A 18 38.03 -27.12 9.97
N PRO A 19 38.96 -26.24 10.42
CA PRO A 19 39.28 -24.89 9.94
C PRO A 19 40.81 -24.71 9.73
N ALA A 20 41.26 -23.67 9.02
CA ALA A 20 42.61 -23.11 9.24
C ALA A 20 42.79 -21.70 8.65
N GLY A 21 43.34 -20.79 9.45
CA GLY A 21 44.30 -19.78 8.97
C GLY A 21 43.82 -18.35 8.74
N SER A 22 43.89 -17.56 9.83
CA SER A 22 44.39 -16.17 9.97
C SER A 22 44.27 -15.13 8.83
N GLY A 23 43.66 -13.99 9.18
CA GLY A 23 43.95 -12.66 8.63
C GLY A 23 42.87 -11.63 9.00
N PRO A 24 43.20 -10.39 9.42
CA PRO A 24 42.17 -9.41 9.78
C PRO A 24 41.44 -8.97 8.50
N ALA A 25 40.14 -9.25 8.44
CA ALA A 25 39.31 -8.90 7.29
C ALA A 25 39.12 -7.38 7.23
N ALA A 26 39.59 -6.78 6.14
CA ALA A 26 39.27 -5.43 5.70
C ALA A 26 37.74 -5.22 5.57
N PRO A 27 37.23 -3.97 5.69
CA PRO A 27 35.81 -3.69 5.79
C PRO A 27 35.04 -4.15 4.54
N GLY A 28 34.01 -4.96 4.77
CA GLY A 28 33.15 -5.52 3.73
C GLY A 28 32.47 -4.43 2.88
N ALA A 29 32.59 -4.58 1.57
CA ALA A 29 31.86 -3.79 0.59
C ALA A 29 30.34 -3.98 0.76
N PRO A 30 29.51 -2.98 0.37
CA PRO A 30 28.10 -2.94 0.71
C PRO A 30 27.35 -4.08 0.02
N GLY A 31 26.66 -4.90 0.82
CA GLY A 31 25.66 -5.81 0.30
C GLY A 31 24.60 -5.04 -0.48
N HIS A 32 24.35 -5.46 -1.71
CA HIS A 32 23.30 -4.93 -2.58
C HIS A 32 21.92 -5.25 -1.96
N ARG A 33 21.40 -4.31 -1.18
CA ARG A 33 20.01 -4.32 -0.70
C ARG A 33 19.11 -4.19 -1.94
N PRO A 34 18.05 -5.00 -2.10
CA PRO A 34 17.19 -4.93 -3.28
C PRO A 34 16.62 -3.51 -3.42
N ALA A 35 16.94 -2.85 -4.54
CA ALA A 35 16.60 -1.45 -4.81
C ALA A 35 15.09 -1.17 -4.62
N GLY A 36 14.22 -2.10 -5.03
CA GLY A 36 12.76 -1.89 -4.99
C GLY A 36 12.15 -1.70 -3.60
N ALA A 37 12.74 -2.24 -2.53
CA ALA A 37 12.23 -2.02 -1.17
C ALA A 37 12.61 -0.62 -0.66
N ALA A 38 13.84 -0.19 -0.95
CA ALA A 38 14.29 1.16 -0.61
C ALA A 38 13.51 2.22 -1.41
N ASP A 39 13.21 1.93 -2.69
CA ASP A 39 12.39 2.79 -3.55
C ASP A 39 10.94 2.89 -3.05
N THR A 40 10.35 1.77 -2.62
CA THR A 40 8.98 1.76 -2.04
C THR A 40 8.92 2.51 -0.72
N VAL A 41 9.94 2.36 0.14
CA VAL A 41 10.04 3.13 1.39
C VAL A 41 10.19 4.62 1.08
N GLY A 42 11.06 4.99 0.14
CA GLY A 42 11.23 6.39 -0.28
C GLY A 42 9.94 7.01 -0.82
N ALA A 43 9.18 6.28 -1.64
CA ALA A 43 7.88 6.71 -2.12
C ALA A 43 6.85 6.87 -0.98
N ALA A 44 6.79 5.91 -0.04
CA ALA A 44 5.91 5.98 1.12
C ALA A 44 6.25 7.17 2.04
N THR A 45 7.54 7.43 2.27
CA THR A 45 7.99 8.61 3.04
C THR A 45 7.62 9.90 2.32
N SER A 46 7.77 9.98 1.00
CA SER A 46 7.36 11.16 0.23
C SER A 46 5.86 11.45 0.33
N LEU A 47 5.03 10.40 0.37
CA LEU A 47 3.58 10.54 0.62
C LEU A 47 3.28 11.01 2.05
N LEU A 48 4.09 10.61 3.03
CA LEU A 48 3.94 11.10 4.40
C LEU A 48 4.36 12.58 4.53
N ASP A 49 5.44 12.97 3.86
CA ASP A 49 5.92 14.37 3.85
C ASP A 49 4.90 15.33 3.20
N ALA A 50 4.13 14.84 2.23
CA ALA A 50 3.07 15.60 1.56
C ALA A 50 1.74 15.66 2.34
N TYR A 51 1.65 15.00 3.51
CA TYR A 51 0.41 14.97 4.29
C TYR A 51 0.08 16.34 4.92
N GLU A 52 -1.08 16.89 4.59
CA GLU A 52 -1.63 18.09 5.23
C GLU A 52 -2.77 17.72 6.20
N PRO A 53 -2.61 17.95 7.53
CA PRO A 53 -3.65 17.72 8.50
C PRO A 53 -4.95 18.46 8.17
N GLY A 54 -6.07 17.74 8.22
CA GLY A 54 -7.40 18.30 7.93
C GLY A 54 -7.72 18.50 6.44
N ARG A 55 -6.76 18.30 5.53
CA ARG A 55 -6.94 18.45 4.07
C ARG A 55 -6.71 17.17 3.28
N ALA A 56 -5.99 16.22 3.86
CA ALA A 56 -5.74 14.92 3.28
C ALA A 56 -6.11 13.78 4.23
N ARG A 57 -6.31 12.59 3.67
CA ARG A 57 -6.47 11.33 4.41
C ARG A 57 -5.28 10.44 4.07
N PHE A 58 -4.58 9.98 5.10
CA PHE A 58 -3.40 9.13 4.96
C PHE A 58 -3.68 7.73 5.51
N PHE A 59 -3.25 6.69 4.78
CA PHE A 59 -3.32 5.31 5.23
C PHE A 59 -2.04 4.58 4.83
N ALA A 60 -1.36 3.98 5.81
CA ALA A 60 -0.18 3.15 5.59
C ALA A 60 -0.41 1.76 6.17
N SER A 61 -0.14 0.74 5.37
CA SER A 61 -0.14 -0.66 5.74
C SER A 61 1.14 -1.33 5.20
N PRO A 62 1.45 -2.57 5.64
CA PRO A 62 2.62 -3.30 5.11
C PRO A 62 2.61 -3.49 3.59
N THR A 63 1.42 -3.46 2.95
CA THR A 63 1.26 -3.72 1.52
C THR A 63 1.02 -2.46 0.69
N ARG A 64 0.64 -1.33 1.30
CA ARG A 64 0.34 -0.10 0.56
C ARG A 64 0.41 1.15 1.43
N THR A 65 0.83 2.26 0.80
CA THR A 65 0.67 3.61 1.34
C THR A 65 -0.24 4.42 0.41
N LEU A 66 -1.17 5.17 0.99
CA LEU A 66 -2.17 5.99 0.31
C LEU A 66 -2.20 7.39 0.93
N LEU A 67 -2.11 8.40 0.08
CA LEU A 67 -2.44 9.78 0.42
C LEU A 67 -3.59 10.21 -0.50
N ALA A 68 -4.72 10.56 0.10
CA ALA A 68 -5.94 10.92 -0.60
C ALA A 68 -6.26 12.40 -0.36
N HIS A 69 -6.44 13.15 -1.44
CA HIS A 69 -6.78 14.57 -1.43
C HIS A 69 -8.19 14.81 -1.94
N GLY A 70 -8.79 15.90 -1.47
CA GLY A 70 -10.10 16.34 -1.94
C GLY A 70 -11.21 15.34 -1.66
N VAL A 71 -12.40 15.67 -2.15
CA VAL A 71 -13.59 14.81 -2.06
C VAL A 71 -14.33 14.92 -3.37
N ARG A 72 -14.30 13.83 -4.13
CA ARG A 72 -15.05 13.71 -5.38
C ARG A 72 -16.50 13.31 -5.11
N ALA A 73 -16.73 12.40 -4.17
CA ALA A 73 -18.06 11.98 -3.76
C ALA A 73 -18.05 11.54 -2.30
N GLU A 74 -19.09 11.89 -1.54
CA GLU A 74 -19.32 11.34 -0.20
C GLU A 74 -20.20 10.09 -0.29
N VAL A 75 -19.94 9.09 0.56
CA VAL A 75 -20.86 7.97 0.73
C VAL A 75 -22.03 8.47 1.60
N PRO A 76 -23.27 8.51 1.10
CA PRO A 76 -24.38 9.11 1.83
C PRO A 76 -24.63 8.39 3.16
N HIS A 77 -25.05 9.12 4.20
CA HIS A 77 -25.61 8.50 5.40
C HIS A 77 -27.03 7.98 5.14
N GLY A 78 -27.42 6.87 5.77
CA GLY A 78 -28.76 6.31 5.60
C GLY A 78 -28.97 4.97 6.31
N THR A 79 -30.20 4.47 6.22
CA THR A 79 -30.65 3.22 6.85
C THR A 79 -30.31 1.98 6.02
N THR A 80 -29.96 2.16 4.74
CA THR A 80 -29.49 1.05 3.90
C THR A 80 -28.14 0.53 4.39
N PRO A 81 -27.88 -0.80 4.24
CA PRO A 81 -26.60 -1.38 4.65
C PRO A 81 -25.41 -0.62 4.06
N LEU A 82 -24.41 -0.34 4.89
CA LEU A 82 -23.24 0.46 4.49
C LEU A 82 -22.55 -0.10 3.23
N VAL A 83 -22.44 -1.42 3.13
CA VAL A 83 -21.85 -2.09 1.96
C VAL A 83 -22.56 -1.72 0.67
N ARG A 84 -23.90 -1.64 0.65
CA ARG A 84 -24.66 -1.25 -0.54
C ARG A 84 -24.39 0.18 -0.94
N ARG A 85 -24.40 1.09 0.04
CA ARG A 85 -24.10 2.51 -0.20
C ARG A 85 -22.69 2.72 -0.76
N VAL A 86 -21.71 1.99 -0.24
CA VAL A 86 -20.32 2.02 -0.76
C VAL A 86 -20.27 1.49 -2.19
N THR A 87 -20.89 0.34 -2.47
CA THR A 87 -20.94 -0.24 -3.83
C THR A 87 -21.61 0.71 -4.82
N GLU A 88 -22.79 1.25 -4.49
CA GLU A 88 -23.51 2.20 -5.34
C GLU A 88 -22.68 3.46 -5.62
N THR A 89 -21.96 3.96 -4.61
CA THR A 89 -21.05 5.10 -4.78
C THR A 89 -19.92 4.75 -5.74
N LEU A 90 -19.25 3.60 -5.57
CA LEU A 90 -18.15 3.17 -6.45
C LEU A 90 -18.61 2.90 -7.88
N ASP A 91 -19.77 2.27 -8.07
CA ASP A 91 -20.35 2.00 -9.38
C ASP A 91 -20.67 3.30 -10.13
N ALA A 92 -21.17 4.32 -9.43
CA ALA A 92 -21.38 5.64 -10.02
C ALA A 92 -20.07 6.27 -10.52
N GLN A 93 -18.97 6.10 -9.77
CA GLN A 93 -17.66 6.62 -10.18
C GLN A 93 -17.08 5.86 -11.38
N LEU A 94 -17.25 4.54 -11.41
CA LEU A 94 -16.87 3.72 -12.56
C LEU A 94 -17.65 4.14 -13.82
N LEU A 95 -18.96 4.34 -13.69
CA LEU A 95 -19.82 4.80 -14.79
C LEU A 95 -19.44 6.21 -15.28
N ALA A 96 -18.96 7.06 -14.38
CA ALA A 96 -18.41 8.38 -14.71
C ALA A 96 -17.00 8.33 -15.35
N GLY A 97 -16.43 7.14 -15.53
CA GLY A 97 -15.15 6.94 -16.22
C GLY A 97 -13.92 7.08 -15.32
N HIS A 98 -14.07 7.08 -14.00
CA HIS A 98 -12.94 7.08 -13.08
C HIS A 98 -12.32 5.68 -12.99
N GLU A 99 -11.02 5.59 -13.23
CA GLU A 99 -10.30 4.32 -13.14
C GLU A 99 -10.08 3.93 -11.67
N ALA A 100 -10.43 2.69 -11.32
CA ALA A 100 -10.19 2.07 -10.01
C ALA A 100 -10.51 2.97 -8.79
N PRO A 101 -11.75 3.48 -8.65
CA PRO A 101 -12.13 4.34 -7.52
C PRO A 101 -12.01 3.57 -6.19
N VAL A 102 -11.62 4.30 -5.14
CA VAL A 102 -11.54 3.78 -3.77
C VAL A 102 -12.39 4.63 -2.83
N VAL A 103 -12.88 4.01 -1.75
CA VAL A 103 -13.49 4.73 -0.63
C VAL A 103 -12.52 4.71 0.56
N ILE A 104 -12.30 5.87 1.16
CA ILE A 104 -11.46 6.02 2.35
C ILE A 104 -12.19 6.83 3.43
N GLY A 105 -11.95 6.49 4.69
CA GLY A 105 -12.49 7.22 5.84
C GLY A 105 -12.64 6.33 7.07
N ALA A 106 -13.59 6.67 7.94
CA ALA A 106 -13.81 5.98 9.21
C ALA A 106 -15.28 5.60 9.41
N VAL A 107 -15.49 4.44 10.05
CA VAL A 107 -16.80 3.97 10.50
C VAL A 107 -16.84 4.09 12.03
N PRO A 108 -17.85 4.77 12.60
CA PRO A 108 -17.98 4.91 14.04
C PRO A 108 -18.31 3.57 14.69
N PHE A 109 -17.98 3.45 15.97
CA PHE A 109 -18.36 2.28 16.77
C PHE A 109 -19.88 2.11 16.89
N ALA A 110 -20.61 3.23 17.05
CA ALA A 110 -22.06 3.22 17.10
C ALA A 110 -22.64 2.97 15.69
N PRO A 111 -23.41 1.88 15.46
CA PRO A 111 -23.84 1.49 14.12
C PRO A 111 -24.86 2.46 13.50
N THR A 112 -25.49 3.30 14.31
CA THR A 112 -26.43 4.34 13.86
C THR A 112 -25.76 5.69 13.61
N ALA A 113 -24.51 5.87 14.05
CA ALA A 113 -23.79 7.11 13.82
C ALA A 113 -23.33 7.21 12.35
N PRO A 114 -23.20 8.43 11.79
CA PRO A 114 -22.78 8.61 10.41
C PRO A 114 -21.34 8.18 10.18
N ALA A 115 -21.15 7.25 9.23
CA ALA A 115 -19.83 6.91 8.72
C ALA A 115 -19.29 8.08 7.88
N ALA A 116 -18.05 8.46 8.11
CA ALA A 116 -17.36 9.50 7.36
C ALA A 116 -16.50 8.82 6.29
N LEU A 117 -17.09 8.55 5.13
CA LEU A 117 -16.47 7.85 4.01
C LEU A 117 -16.61 8.68 2.73
N ALA A 118 -15.56 8.73 1.92
CA ALA A 118 -15.62 9.43 0.63
C ALA A 118 -14.67 8.82 -0.41
N VAL A 119 -15.01 9.07 -1.66
CA VAL A 119 -14.12 8.89 -2.81
C VAL A 119 -13.29 10.16 -2.98
N PRO A 120 -11.96 10.09 -2.91
CA PRO A 120 -11.10 11.24 -3.09
C PRO A 120 -11.01 11.67 -4.56
N GLU A 121 -10.42 12.84 -4.79
CA GLU A 121 -9.96 13.27 -6.11
C GLU A 121 -8.73 12.44 -6.53
N ALA A 122 -8.36 12.53 -7.82
CA ALA A 122 -7.20 11.82 -8.38
C ALA A 122 -5.94 12.66 -8.21
#